data_AF-A0A1S3YT08-F1
#
_entry.id   AF-A0A1S3YT08-F1
#
_cell.length_a   1.000
_cell.length_b   1.000
_cell.length_c   1.000
_cell.angle_alpha   90.00
_cell.angle_beta   90.00
_cell.angle_gamma   90.00
#
_symmetry.space_group_name_H-M   'P 1'
#
loop_
_entity.id
_entity.type
_entity.pdbx_description
1 polymer ?
#
loop_
_entity_poly.entity_id
_entity_poly.type
_entity_poly.pdbx_seq_one_letter_code
_entity_poly.pdbx_strand_id
1 'polypeptide(L)'
;MACHLPVELEHKAYWAIKKLNFDAELVGRKQVMQLNELDEFRLHALRLFPGKLKSRWSGPLEVVRVTPHGAIELRILGGERTFLVNEQRVKHYYGGDFDSQKSMVLLAND
;
A
#
# COMPACT_ATOMS: atom_id res chain seq x y z
N MET A 1 6.53 -66.39 -12.96
CA MET A 1 5.33 -65.52 -13.02
C MET A 1 5.61 -64.30 -12.15
N ALA A 2 6.07 -63.20 -12.74
CA ALA A 2 6.53 -62.00 -12.01
C ALA A 2 6.09 -60.72 -12.75
N CYS A 3 4.82 -60.67 -13.15
CA CYS A 3 4.26 -59.58 -13.96
C CYS A 3 3.51 -58.53 -13.11
N HIS A 4 3.38 -58.75 -11.80
CA HIS A 4 2.58 -57.91 -10.90
C HIS A 4 3.39 -56.81 -10.19
N LEU A 5 4.71 -56.97 -10.13
CA LEU A 5 5.62 -56.04 -9.44
C LEU A 5 5.62 -54.60 -10.01
N PRO A 6 5.55 -54.38 -11.35
CA PRO A 6 5.53 -53.03 -11.91
C PRO A 6 4.23 -52.28 -11.61
N VAL A 7 3.08 -52.97 -11.74
CA VAL A 7 1.75 -52.40 -11.53
C VAL A 7 1.53 -51.97 -10.08
N GLU A 8 2.06 -52.75 -9.12
CA GLU A 8 1.97 -52.40 -7.71
C GLU A 8 2.77 -51.15 -7.37
N LEU A 9 3.92 -50.94 -8.02
CA LEU A 9 4.74 -49.75 -7.84
C LEU A 9 4.04 -48.51 -8.43
N GLU A 10 3.47 -48.61 -9.62
CA GLU A 10 2.70 -47.54 -10.25
C GLU A 10 1.48 -47.16 -9.42
N HIS A 11 0.74 -48.14 -8.90
CA HIS A 11 -0.43 -47.91 -8.04
C HIS A 11 -0.03 -47.22 -6.73
N LYS A 12 1.08 -47.62 -6.10
CA LYS A 12 1.61 -46.97 -4.88
C LYS A 12 2.04 -45.52 -5.16
N ALA A 13 2.70 -45.28 -6.29
CA ALA A 13 3.08 -43.93 -6.72
C ALA A 13 1.85 -43.04 -6.97
N TYR A 14 0.82 -43.57 -7.63
CA TYR A 14 -0.45 -42.88 -7.86
C TYR A 14 -1.11 -42.45 -6.54
N TRP A 15 -1.21 -43.34 -5.56
CA TRP A 15 -1.80 -43.01 -4.27
C TRP A 15 -0.98 -42.01 -3.46
N ALA A 16 0.35 -42.07 -3.54
CA ALA A 16 1.21 -41.09 -2.90
C ALA A 16 0.99 -39.69 -3.49
N ILE A 17 0.97 -39.57 -4.83
CA ILE A 17 0.70 -38.31 -5.53
C ILE A 17 -0.69 -37.78 -5.18
N LYS A 18 -1.71 -38.65 -5.23
CA LYS A 18 -3.09 -38.28 -4.90
C LYS A 18 -3.19 -37.73 -3.48
N LYS A 19 -2.54 -38.38 -2.52
CA LYS A 19 -2.50 -37.94 -1.11
C LYS A 19 -1.83 -36.57 -0.96
N LEU A 20 -0.66 -36.38 -1.59
CA LEU A 20 0.04 -35.09 -1.58
C LEU A 20 -0.79 -33.96 -2.19
N ASN A 21 -1.52 -34.22 -3.27
CA ASN A 21 -2.41 -33.23 -3.88
C ASN A 21 -3.59 -32.86 -2.97
N PHE A 22 -4.18 -33.83 -2.26
CA PHE A 22 -5.24 -33.56 -1.29
C PHE A 22 -4.74 -32.67 -0.14
N ASP A 23 -3.56 -32.94 0.38
CA ASP A 23 -2.95 -32.13 1.44
C ASP A 23 -2.66 -30.71 0.94
N ALA A 24 -2.13 -30.57 -0.28
CA ALA A 24 -1.89 -29.27 -0.91
C ALA A 24 -3.18 -28.48 -1.12
N GLU A 25 -4.26 -29.12 -1.59
CA GLU A 25 -5.58 -28.49 -1.72
C GLU A 25 -6.18 -28.11 -0.37
N LEU A 26 -6.05 -28.94 0.67
CA LEU A 26 -6.56 -28.65 2.01
C LEU A 26 -5.83 -27.43 2.61
N VAL A 27 -4.50 -27.41 2.48
CA VAL A 27 -3.67 -26.28 2.90
C VAL A 27 -4.02 -25.03 2.09
N GLY A 28 -4.18 -25.15 0.78
CA GLY A 28 -4.58 -24.06 -0.11
C GLY A 28 -5.96 -23.51 0.25
N ARG A 29 -6.96 -24.37 0.45
CA ARG A 29 -8.31 -23.96 0.90
C ARG A 29 -8.27 -23.24 2.25
N LYS A 30 -7.48 -23.75 3.20
CA LYS A 30 -7.31 -23.11 4.51
C LYS A 30 -6.68 -21.72 4.39
N GLN A 31 -5.64 -21.58 3.57
CA GLN A 31 -5.00 -20.28 3.32
C GLN A 31 -5.96 -19.30 2.64
N VAL A 32 -6.70 -19.74 1.62
CA VAL A 32 -7.70 -18.91 0.92
C VAL A 32 -8.80 -18.46 1.87
N MET A 33 -9.30 -19.36 2.73
CA MET A 33 -10.32 -19.03 3.74
C MET A 33 -9.80 -17.97 4.72
N GLN A 34 -8.58 -18.13 5.23
CA GLN A 34 -7.95 -17.15 6.12
C GLN A 34 -7.73 -15.78 5.46
N LEU A 35 -7.38 -15.76 4.16
CA LEU A 35 -7.26 -14.51 3.40
C LEU A 35 -8.62 -13.83 3.22
N ASN A 36 -9.66 -14.60 2.88
CA ASN A 36 -11.02 -14.08 2.73
C ASN A 36 -11.55 -13.48 4.05
N GLU A 37 -11.34 -14.15 5.18
CA GLU A 37 -11.70 -13.63 6.50
C GLU A 37 -10.97 -12.31 6.83
N LEU A 38 -9.67 -12.21 6.49
CA LEU A 38 -8.89 -11.01 6.73
C LEU A 38 -9.38 -9.83 5.87
N ASP A 39 -9.72 -10.09 4.61
CA ASP A 39 -10.24 -9.07 3.70
C ASP A 39 -11.66 -8.64 4.07
N GLU A 40 -12.51 -9.57 4.52
CA GLU A 40 -13.82 -9.26 5.10
C GLU A 40 -13.68 -8.37 6.35
N PHE A 41 -12.74 -8.70 7.25
CA PHE A 41 -12.49 -7.89 8.45
C PHE A 41 -12.00 -6.48 8.11
N ARG A 42 -11.10 -6.36 7.12
CA ARG A 42 -10.62 -5.06 6.61
C ARG A 42 -11.74 -4.23 6.01
N LEU A 43 -12.55 -4.84 5.15
CA LEU A 43 -13.69 -4.18 4.51
C LEU A 43 -14.73 -3.76 5.56
N HIS A 44 -14.98 -4.60 6.57
CA HIS A 44 -15.86 -4.30 7.68
C HIS A 44 -15.36 -3.12 8.51
N ALA A 45 -14.07 -3.07 8.84
CA ALA A 45 -13.46 -1.94 9.56
C ALA A 45 -13.57 -0.61 8.76
N LEU A 46 -13.40 -0.66 7.44
CA LEU A 46 -13.59 0.51 6.57
C LEU A 46 -15.06 0.95 6.51
N ARG A 47 -16.01 0.00 6.51
CA ARG A 47 -17.46 0.27 6.50
C ARG A 47 -17.96 0.83 7.83
N LEU A 48 -17.38 0.42 8.96
CA LEU A 48 -17.76 0.92 10.29
C LEU A 48 -17.18 2.30 10.60
N PHE A 49 -16.04 2.66 10.00
CA PHE A 49 -15.40 3.95 10.21
C PHE A 49 -15.14 4.70 8.89
N PRO A 50 -16.19 5.00 8.09
CA PRO A 50 -16.03 5.74 6.83
C PRO A 50 -15.51 7.17 7.08
N GLY A 51 -15.61 7.68 8.32
CA GLY A 51 -15.08 8.98 8.74
C GLY A 51 -13.65 8.96 9.27
N LYS A 52 -13.07 7.78 9.56
CA LYS A 52 -11.63 7.66 9.90
C LYS A 52 -10.82 7.24 8.68
N LEU A 53 -11.03 7.93 7.57
CA LEU A 53 -10.12 7.86 6.43
C LEU A 53 -8.71 8.19 6.94
N LYS A 54 -7.78 7.24 6.86
CA LYS A 54 -6.36 7.56 7.00
C LYS A 54 -6.03 8.57 5.90
N SER A 55 -5.78 9.82 6.28
CA SER A 55 -5.32 10.86 5.36
C SER A 55 -3.96 10.42 4.79
N ARG A 56 -3.97 9.83 3.60
CA ARG A 56 -2.75 9.54 2.85
C ARG A 56 -2.17 10.87 2.39
N TRP A 57 -0.96 11.19 2.85
CA TRP A 57 -0.21 12.35 2.38
C TRP A 57 0.46 12.02 1.04
N SER A 58 0.40 12.95 0.08
CA SER A 58 0.89 12.74 -1.30
C SER A 58 2.42 12.76 -1.46
N GLY A 59 3.17 12.80 -0.36
CA GLY A 59 4.63 12.87 -0.37
C GLY A 59 5.17 14.31 -0.35
N PRO A 60 6.50 14.48 -0.49
CA PRO A 60 7.15 15.78 -0.48
C PRO A 60 6.78 16.60 -1.72
N LEU A 61 6.54 17.89 -1.52
CA LEU A 61 6.14 18.84 -2.56
C LEU A 61 6.91 20.15 -2.33
N GLU A 62 7.16 20.87 -3.42
CA GLU A 62 7.84 22.16 -3.38
C GLU A 62 6.81 23.29 -3.25
N VAL A 63 7.07 24.24 -2.34
CA VAL A 63 6.25 25.45 -2.18
C VAL A 63 6.70 26.50 -3.19
N VAL A 64 5.76 26.98 -4.02
CA VAL A 64 6.03 27.99 -5.05
C VAL A 64 5.78 29.40 -4.53
N ARG A 65 4.60 29.61 -3.93
CA ARG A 65 4.22 30.88 -3.30
C ARG A 65 3.26 30.62 -2.17
N VAL A 66 3.24 31.55 -1.21
CA VAL A 66 2.20 31.67 -0.20
C VAL A 66 1.47 32.99 -0.44
N THR A 67 0.15 32.94 -0.50
CA THR A 67 -0.68 34.14 -0.62
C THR A 67 -0.94 34.74 0.76
N PRO A 68 -1.15 36.07 0.89
CA PRO A 68 -1.50 36.68 2.17
C PRO A 68 -2.79 36.13 2.81
N HIS A 69 -3.63 35.47 2.01
CA HIS A 69 -4.92 34.91 2.43
C HIS A 69 -4.86 33.42 2.81
N GLY A 70 -3.65 32.83 2.89
CA GLY A 70 -3.45 31.47 3.42
C GLY A 70 -3.67 30.33 2.42
N ALA A 71 -3.70 30.62 1.12
CA ALA A 71 -3.56 29.60 0.08
C ALA A 71 -2.08 29.44 -0.30
N ILE A 72 -1.64 28.18 -0.43
CA ILE A 72 -0.29 27.80 -0.81
C ILE A 72 -0.33 27.19 -2.21
N GLU A 73 0.52 27.70 -3.12
CA GLU A 73 0.79 27.03 -4.40
C GLU A 73 1.88 25.97 -4.21
N LEU A 74 1.53 24.72 -4.47
CA LEU A 74 2.46 23.59 -4.45
C LEU A 74 2.77 23.12 -5.85
N ARG A 75 4.01 22.65 -6.05
CA ARG A 75 4.43 21.90 -7.24
C ARG A 75 4.93 20.52 -6.86
N ILE A 76 4.76 19.59 -7.78
CA ILE A 76 5.36 18.25 -7.65
C ILE A 76 6.83 18.34 -8.06
N LEU A 77 7.71 17.62 -7.36
CA LEU A 77 9.14 17.54 -7.69
C LEU A 77 9.31 17.10 -9.15
N GLY A 78 9.98 17.93 -9.96
CA GLY A 78 10.19 17.68 -11.40
C GLY A 78 8.95 17.82 -12.29
N GLY A 79 7.80 18.24 -11.75
CA GLY A 79 6.59 18.51 -12.49
C GLY A 79 6.42 19.99 -12.82
N GLU A 80 5.83 20.30 -13.98
CA GLU A 80 5.53 21.68 -14.39
C GLU A 80 4.23 22.21 -13.76
N ARG A 81 3.31 21.31 -13.40
CA ARG A 81 2.00 21.70 -12.87
C ARG A 81 2.08 22.18 -11.42
N THR A 82 1.45 23.32 -11.16
CA THR A 82 1.17 23.83 -9.82
C THR A 82 -0.30 23.63 -9.46
N PHE A 83 -0.59 23.59 -8.17
CA PHE A 83 -1.97 23.56 -7.67
C PHE A 83 -2.06 24.31 -6.33
N LEU A 84 -3.23 24.91 -6.08
CA LEU A 84 -3.52 25.64 -4.86
C LEU A 84 -4.09 24.71 -3.79
N VAL A 85 -3.57 24.82 -2.57
CA VAL A 85 -4.10 24.13 -1.40
C VAL A 85 -4.24 25.12 -0.24
N ASN A 86 -5.19 24.84 0.64
CA ASN A 86 -5.30 25.56 1.91
C ASN A 86 -4.11 25.17 2.79
N GLU A 87 -3.61 26.12 3.58
CA GLU A 87 -2.57 25.89 4.62
C GLU A 87 -2.84 24.67 5.49
N GLN A 88 -4.10 24.46 5.91
CA GLN A 88 -4.52 23.33 6.76
C GLN A 88 -4.27 21.94 6.14
N ARG A 89 -4.09 21.87 4.82
CA ARG A 89 -3.85 20.63 4.07
C ARG A 89 -2.38 20.42 3.74
N VAL A 90 -1.49 21.20 4.34
CA VAL A 90 -0.04 21.12 4.16
C VAL A 90 0.62 20.85 5.51
N LYS A 91 1.71 20.06 5.49
CA LYS A 91 2.53 19.79 6.67
C LYS A 91 3.99 19.86 6.28
N HIS A 92 4.82 20.44 7.16
CA HIS A 92 6.27 20.41 7.00
C HIS A 92 6.77 18.97 6.91
N TYR A 93 7.58 18.70 5.89
CA TYR A 93 8.21 17.40 5.68
C TYR A 93 9.60 17.43 6.32
N TYR A 94 9.87 16.50 7.25
CA TYR A 94 11.12 16.46 8.02
C TYR A 94 12.08 15.34 7.58
N GLY A 95 11.81 14.64 6.46
CA GLY A 95 12.63 13.53 5.98
C GLY A 95 13.49 13.91 4.77
N GLY A 96 14.72 13.43 4.70
CA GLY A 96 15.62 13.59 3.53
C GLY A 96 16.71 14.66 3.72
N ASP A 97 17.85 14.42 3.08
CA ASP A 97 19.00 15.33 3.00
C ASP A 97 18.73 16.31 1.85
N PHE A 98 17.94 17.35 2.12
CA PHE A 98 17.72 18.46 1.20
C PHE A 98 18.57 19.63 1.68
N ASP A 99 19.48 20.09 0.82
CA ASP A 99 20.34 21.24 1.08
C ASP A 99 19.48 22.43 1.54
N SER A 100 19.66 22.81 2.80
CA SER A 100 18.74 23.67 3.55
C SER A 100 18.93 25.14 3.17
N GLN A 101 18.71 25.49 1.92
CA GLN A 101 18.73 26.88 1.47
C GLN A 101 17.52 27.21 0.59
N LYS A 102 16.42 27.57 1.27
CA LYS A 102 15.51 28.67 0.88
C LYS A 102 14.46 28.88 1.96
N SER A 103 14.90 29.21 3.17
CA SER A 103 14.12 30.08 4.04
C SER A 103 14.37 31.52 3.60
N MET A 104 13.44 32.13 2.87
CA MET A 104 13.46 33.58 2.71
C MET A 104 12.12 34.15 3.18
N VAL A 105 12.04 34.35 4.49
CA VAL A 105 11.09 35.29 5.09
C VAL A 105 11.61 36.67 4.75
N LEU A 106 10.96 37.37 3.80
CA LEU A 106 11.03 38.83 3.74
C LEU A 106 9.67 39.35 4.21
N LEU A 107 9.56 39.59 5.52
CA LEU A 107 8.55 40.51 6.05
C LEU A 107 9.16 41.91 5.96
N ALA A 108 8.97 42.56 4.81
CA ALA A 108 9.17 44.00 4.72
C ALA A 108 7.87 44.66 5.20
N ASN A 109 7.90 45.24 6.39
CA ASN A 109 6.91 46.21 6.84
C ASN A 109 7.62 47.57 6.81
N ASP A 110 7.22 48.44 5.90
CA ASP A 110 7.34 49.91 6.02
C ASP A 110 5.92 50.49 5.99
#